data_AF-A0A3D1AIE3-F1
#
_entry.id   AF-A0A3D1AIE3-F1
#
_cell.length_a   1.000
_cell.length_b   1.000
_cell.length_c   1.000
_cell.angle_alpha   90.00
_cell.angle_beta   90.00
_cell.angle_gamma   90.00
#
_symmetry.space_group_name_H-M   'P 1'
#
loop_
_entity.id
_entity.type
_entity.pdbx_description
1 polymer ?
#
loop_
_entity_poly.entity_id
_entity_poly.type
_entity_poly.pdbx_seq_one_letter_code
_entity_poly.pdbx_strand_id
1 'polypeptide(L)' 'RIWVEAQDITGQPLNFEAEGYYARVIQHELDHLHGTLFIDRISSLKRTLYKKKLKKMLKAEEEGK' A
#
# COMPACT_ATOMS: atom_id res chain seq x y z
N ARG A 1 -8.12 5.01 13.25
CA ARG A 1 -9.09 4.00 13.72
C ARG A 1 -10.10 3.80 12.61
N ILE A 2 -10.40 2.55 12.27
CA ILE A 2 -11.33 2.17 11.20
C ILE A 2 -12.19 1.00 11.70
N TRP A 3 -13.42 0.91 11.20
CA TRP A 3 -14.25 -0.29 11.32
C TRP A 3 -14.02 -1.16 10.08
N VAL A 4 -13.80 -2.46 10.28
CA VAL A 4 -13.47 -3.41 9.21
C VAL A 4 -14.57 -4.44 9.13
N GLU A 5 -15.10 -4.63 7.93
CA GLU A 5 -16.04 -5.68 7.56
C GLU A 5 -15.37 -6.56 6.50
N ALA A 6 -15.24 -7.85 6.79
CA ALA A 6 -14.56 -8.81 5.95
C ALA A 6 -15.19 -10.20 6.07
N GLN A 7 -14.63 -11.16 5.34
CA GLN A 7 -14.96 -12.58 5.48
C GLN A 7 -13.71 -13.37 5.77
N ASP A 8 -13.83 -14.44 6.55
CA ASP A 8 -12.77 -15.42 6.71
C ASP A 8 -12.65 -16.35 5.49
N ILE A 9 -11.71 -17.28 5.54
CA ILE A 9 -11.45 -18.23 4.44
C ILE A 9 -12.63 -19.19 4.16
N THR A 10 -13.59 -19.29 5.07
CA THR A 10 -14.82 -20.09 4.92
C THR A 10 -16.02 -19.26 4.49
N GLY A 11 -15.84 -17.94 4.32
CA GLY A 11 -16.89 -16.99 3.95
C GLY A 11 -17.68 -16.46 5.15
N GLN A 12 -17.30 -16.79 6.38
CA GLN A 12 -18.00 -16.29 7.56
C GLN A 12 -17.66 -14.82 7.83
N PRO A 13 -18.63 -13.99 8.21
CA PRO A 13 -18.42 -12.57 8.40
C PRO A 13 -17.52 -12.28 9.61
N LEU A 14 -16.61 -11.33 9.43
CA LEU A 14 -15.72 -10.79 10.46
C LEU A 14 -15.90 -9.28 10.54
N ASN A 15 -16.29 -8.80 11.72
CA ASN A 15 -16.44 -7.37 11.99
C ASN A 15 -15.62 -6.99 13.21
N PHE A 16 -14.70 -6.05 13.05
CA PHE A 16 -13.84 -5.63 14.14
C PHE A 16 -13.32 -4.21 13.94
N GLU A 17 -12.86 -3.64 15.05
CA GLU A 17 -12.20 -2.36 15.05
C GLU A 17 -10.69 -2.52 14.94
N ALA A 18 -10.08 -1.73 14.06
CA ALA A 18 -8.64 -1.67 13.92
C ALA A 18 -8.11 -0.26 14.21
N GLU A 19 -6.96 -0.20 14.87
CA GLU A 19 -6.29 1.05 15.20
C GLU A 19 -4.77 0.99 15.01
N GLY A 20 -4.13 2.14 15.14
CA GLY A 20 -2.68 2.31 15.03
C GLY A 20 -2.10 1.66 13.76
N TYR A 21 -1.08 0.83 13.98
CA TYR A 21 -0.37 0.14 12.91
C TYR A 21 -1.27 -0.88 12.18
N TYR A 22 -2.13 -1.58 12.91
CA TYR A 22 -3.00 -2.62 12.33
C TYR A 22 -4.00 -2.00 11.33
N ALA A 23 -4.63 -0.89 11.70
CA ALA A 23 -5.48 -0.14 10.77
C ALA A 23 -4.75 0.29 9.51
N ARG A 24 -3.47 0.66 9.62
CA ARG A 24 -2.67 1.13 8.48
C ARG A 24 -2.35 0.00 7.51
N VAL A 25 -2.00 -1.18 8.01
CA VAL A 25 -1.75 -2.36 7.16
C VAL A 25 -3.02 -2.76 6.42
N ILE A 26 -4.16 -2.85 7.10
CA ILE A 26 -5.43 -3.20 6.46
C ILE A 26 -5.77 -2.24 5.31
N GLN A 27 -5.64 -0.93 5.55
CA GLN A 27 -5.88 0.08 4.50
C GLN A 27 -4.91 -0.05 3.33
N HIS A 28 -3.65 -0.39 3.58
CA HIS A 28 -2.66 -0.61 2.53
C HIS A 28 -3.01 -1.80 1.65
N GLU A 29 -3.38 -2.93 2.25
CA GLU A 29 -3.79 -4.12 1.48
C GLU A 29 -5.09 -3.88 0.73
N LEU A 30 -6.04 -3.14 1.32
CA LEU A 30 -7.27 -2.75 0.67
C LEU A 30 -7.03 -1.82 -0.53
N ASP A 31 -6.05 -0.93 -0.46
CA ASP A 31 -5.65 -0.08 -1.60
C ASP A 31 -5.18 -0.93 -2.78
N HIS A 32 -4.42 -2.00 -2.52
CA HIS A 32 -3.97 -2.91 -3.58
C HIS A 32 -5.14 -3.62 -4.27
N LEU A 33 -6.20 -3.97 -3.54
CA LEU A 33 -7.43 -4.52 -4.15
C LEU A 33 -8.10 -3.54 -5.11
N HIS A 34 -7.91 -2.23 -4.90
CA HIS A 34 -8.40 -1.18 -5.78
C HIS A 34 -7.34 -0.71 -6.80
N GLY A 35 -6.22 -1.41 -6.93
CA GLY A 35 -5.11 -1.03 -7.83
C GLY A 35 -4.42 0.29 -7.44
N THR A 36 -4.60 0.75 -6.21
CA THR A 36 -3.98 1.98 -5.69
C THR A 36 -2.70 1.63 -4.96
N LEU A 37 -1.60 2.30 -5.29
CA LEU A 37 -0.34 2.15 -4.56
C LEU A 37 -0.18 3.27 -3.53
N PHE A 38 0.61 3.02 -2.49
CA PHE A 38 0.97 4.05 -1.49
C PHE A 38 1.50 5.35 -2.14
N ILE A 39 2.23 5.24 -3.26
CA ILE A 39 2.78 6.39 -3.98
C ILE A 39 1.72 7.29 -4.62
N ASP A 40 0.48 6.81 -4.74
CA ASP A 40 -0.64 7.59 -5.26
C ASP A 40 -1.31 8.41 -4.14
N ARG A 41 -1.06 8.05 -2.87
CA ARG A 41 -1.53 8.77 -1.68
C ARG A 41 -0.56 9.84 -1.15
N ILE A 42 0.65 9.95 -1.71
CA ILE A 42 1.62 11.00 -1.36
C ILE A 42 1.49 12.21 -2.27
N SER A 43 1.93 13.39 -1.79
CA SER A 43 1.91 14.62 -2.59
C SER A 43 2.68 14.46 -3.90
N SER A 44 2.23 15.18 -4.93
CA SER A 44 2.81 15.15 -6.29
C SER A 44 4.33 15.36 -6.29
N LEU A 45 4.84 16.29 -5.48
CA LEU A 45 6.27 16.54 -5.33
C LEU A 45 7.04 15.32 -4.80
N LYS A 46 6.53 14.67 -3.74
CA LYS A 46 7.16 13.47 -3.18
C LYS A 46 7.10 12.29 -4.15
N ARG A 47 6.01 12.15 -4.89
CA ARG A 47 5.86 11.13 -5.94
C ARG A 47 6.91 11.28 -7.03
N THR A 48 7.16 12.51 -7.50
CA THR A 48 8.19 12.79 -8.52
C THR A 48 9.59 12.44 -8.03
N LEU A 49 9.94 12.82 -6.80
CA LEU A 49 11.24 12.47 -6.19
C LEU A 49 11.42 10.96 -6.08
N TYR A 50 10.38 10.24 -5.64
CA TYR A 50 10.41 8.79 -5.51
C TYR A 50 10.61 8.09 -6.87
N LYS A 51 9.85 8.50 -7.90
CA LYS A 51 10.00 7.97 -9.27
C LYS A 51 11.41 8.18 -9.82
N LYS A 52 12.00 9.35 -9.59
CA LYS A 52 13.38 9.64 -10.01
C LYS A 52 14.39 8.74 -9.31
N LYS A 53 14.23 8.50 -8.00
CA LYS A 53 15.08 7.60 -7.23
C LYS A 53 14.94 6.15 -7.73
N LEU A 54 13.72 5.67 -7.94
CA LEU A 54 13.45 4.32 -8.44
C LEU A 54 14.11 4.09 -9.81
N LYS A 55 13.95 5.02 -10.75
CA LYS A 55 14.59 4.93 -12.08
C LYS A 55 16.11 4.83 -11.99
N LYS A 56 16.74 5.57 -11.06
CA LYS A 56 18.19 5.50 -10.85
C LYS A 56 18.62 4.15 -10.28
N MET A 57 17.84 3.56 -9.37
CA MET A 57 18.13 2.25 -8.79
C MET A 57 18.02 1.13 -9.84
N LEU A 58 16.95 1.11 -10.63
CA LEU A 58 16.76 0.14 -11.71
C LEU A 58 17.91 0.20 -12.73
N LYS A 59 18.30 1.43 -13.14
CA LYS A 59 19.41 1.62 -14.07
C LYS A 59 20.75 1.09 -13.52
N ALA A 60 21.03 1.32 -12.23
CA ALA A 60 22.23 0.82 -11.58
C ALA A 60 22.24 -0.72 -11.45
N GLU A 61 21.07 -1.34 -11.29
CA GLU A 61 20.92 -2.79 -11.26
C GLU A 61 21.10 -3.43 -12.66
N GLU A 62 20.68 -2.74 -13.73
CA GLU A 62 20.93 -3.13 -15.11
C GLU A 62 22.40 -2.99 -15.52
N GLU A 63 23.08 -1.91 -15.09
CA GLU A 63 24.51 -1.66 -15.40
C GLU A 63 25.47 -2.54 -14.57
N GLY A 64 24.99 -3.14 -13.47
CA GLY A 64 25.74 -4.07 -12.62
C GLY A 64 25.59 -5.55 -12.98
N LYS A 65 24.78 -5.88 -13.99
CA LYS A 65 24.67 -7.21 -14.60
C LYS A 65 25.53 -7.30 -15.85
#